data_AF-A0A093ZS45-F1
#
_entry.id   AF-A0A093ZS45-F1
#
_cell.length_a   1.000
_cell.length_b   1.000
_cell.length_c   1.000
_cell.angle_alpha   90.00
_cell.angle_beta   90.00
_cell.angle_gamma   90.00
#
_symmetry.space_group_name_H-M   'P 1'
#
loop_
_entity.id
_entity.type
_entity.pdbx_description
1 polymer ?
#
loop_
_entity_poly.entity_id
_entity_poly.type
_entity_poly.pdbx_seq_one_letter_code
_entity_poly.pdbx_strand_id
1 'polypeptide(L)'
;MSWQAYVDTSLVGSGDADKAALVSAAGDSVWAKTAGFEVSPTEMKNIVAALAGGKAADELWQNGIHVAGERYVVFKVEGRSIYGRKGKEGVVIVKTTQAIIISHYGENTQAGPAAKTVEDLADYLINLGY
;
A
#
# COMPACT_ATOMS: atom_id res chain seq x y z
N MET A 1 -8.64 18.72 -2.56
CA MET A 1 -7.69 18.21 -1.55
C MET A 1 -6.44 17.76 -2.27
N SER A 2 -5.25 17.96 -1.68
CA SER A 2 -4.00 17.45 -2.25
C SER A 2 -3.81 15.97 -1.92
N TRP A 3 -3.03 15.23 -2.71
CA TRP A 3 -2.66 13.84 -2.42
C TRP A 3 -2.01 13.67 -1.05
N GLN A 4 -1.22 14.66 -0.63
CA GLN A 4 -0.59 14.69 0.68
C GLN A 4 -1.60 14.71 1.83
N ALA A 5 -2.75 15.37 1.66
CA ALA A 5 -3.77 15.41 2.70
C ALA A 5 -4.39 14.03 2.97
N TYR A 6 -4.56 13.18 1.94
CA TYR A 6 -5.02 11.80 2.13
C TYR A 6 -4.01 10.97 2.91
N VAL A 7 -2.71 11.13 2.62
CA VAL A 7 -1.65 10.43 3.36
C VAL A 7 -1.61 10.90 4.82
N ASP A 8 -1.55 12.20 5.06
CA ASP A 8 -1.32 12.72 6.40
C ASP A 8 -2.56 12.65 7.29
N THR A 9 -3.76 12.89 6.73
CA THR A 9 -5.00 12.99 7.52
C THR A 9 -5.81 11.70 7.48
N SER A 10 -6.01 11.12 6.29
CA SER A 10 -6.90 9.95 6.15
C SER A 10 -6.22 8.65 6.54
N LEU A 11 -4.91 8.52 6.30
CA LEU A 11 -4.14 7.32 6.68
C LEU A 11 -3.43 7.53 8.01
N VAL A 12 -2.41 8.37 8.07
CA VAL A 12 -1.61 8.55 9.29
C VAL A 12 -2.44 9.17 10.41
N GLY A 13 -3.27 10.15 10.08
CA GLY A 13 -4.16 10.82 11.03
C GLY A 13 -5.27 9.92 11.61
N SER A 14 -5.55 8.75 11.03
CA SER A 14 -6.51 7.80 11.61
C SER A 14 -5.96 7.08 12.84
N GLY A 15 -4.63 7.00 12.98
CA GLY A 15 -3.95 6.19 14.00
C GLY A 15 -3.80 4.72 13.62
N ASP A 16 -4.33 4.29 12.47
CA ASP A 16 -4.22 2.91 11.98
C ASP A 16 -3.03 2.72 11.01
N ALA A 17 -2.31 3.79 10.70
CA ALA A 17 -1.09 3.76 9.91
C ALA A 17 -0.07 4.73 10.50
N ASP A 18 1.20 4.36 10.46
CA ASP A 18 2.32 5.23 10.86
C ASP A 18 3.03 5.84 9.65
N LYS A 19 3.05 5.13 8.52
CA LYS A 19 3.62 5.60 7.26
C LYS A 19 2.73 5.20 6.10
N ALA A 20 2.62 6.07 5.10
CA ALA A 20 1.95 5.72 3.86
C ALA A 20 2.57 6.44 2.66
N ALA A 21 2.34 5.88 1.48
CA ALA A 21 2.65 6.47 0.20
C ALA A 21 1.48 6.24 -0.76
N LEU A 22 1.30 7.20 -1.65
CA LEU A 22 0.35 7.13 -2.75
C LEU A 22 1.14 7.27 -4.03
N VAL A 23 1.07 6.25 -4.87
CA VAL A 23 1.83 6.16 -6.12
C VAL A 23 0.88 6.00 -7.30
N SER A 24 1.32 6.37 -8.50
CA SER A 24 0.56 6.14 -9.73
C SER A 24 0.31 4.65 -9.96
N ALA A 25 -0.84 4.29 -10.52
CA ALA A 25 -1.16 2.91 -10.90
C ALA A 25 -0.19 2.32 -11.94
N ALA A 26 0.56 3.17 -12.66
CA ALA A 26 1.64 2.75 -13.54
C ALA A 26 2.97 2.47 -12.82
N GLY A 27 3.09 2.88 -11.54
CA GLY A 27 4.32 2.72 -10.74
C GLY A 27 5.48 3.59 -11.22
N ASP A 28 5.18 4.70 -11.89
CA ASP A 28 6.16 5.62 -12.49
C ASP A 28 6.45 6.85 -11.62
N SER A 29 5.53 7.19 -10.71
CA SER A 29 5.57 8.42 -9.94
C SER A 29 4.94 8.25 -8.55
N VAL A 30 5.52 8.92 -7.57
CA VAL A 30 4.99 9.03 -6.21
C VAL A 30 4.24 10.35 -6.11
N TRP A 31 2.94 10.30 -5.78
CA TRP A 31 2.08 11.49 -5.68
C TRP A 31 2.10 12.10 -4.28
N ALA A 32 2.23 11.27 -3.25
CA ALA A 32 2.37 11.69 -1.87
C ALA A 32 3.09 10.61 -1.05
N LYS A 33 3.78 11.01 0.02
CA LYS A 33 4.41 10.08 0.97
C LYS A 33 4.58 10.71 2.33
N THR A 34 4.58 9.89 3.37
CA THR A 34 5.03 10.27 4.70
C THR A 34 6.55 10.47 4.70
N ALA A 35 7.04 11.36 5.56
CA ALA A 35 8.48 11.58 5.71
C ALA A 35 9.21 10.27 6.08
N GLY A 36 10.29 9.96 5.36
CA GLY A 36 11.08 8.74 5.58
C GLY A 36 10.49 7.44 5.00
N PHE A 37 9.36 7.50 4.29
CA PHE A 37 8.77 6.35 3.61
C PHE A 37 9.00 6.43 2.10
N GLU A 38 10.17 5.94 1.66
CA GLU A 38 10.57 6.01 0.25
C GLU A 38 10.41 4.67 -0.44
N VAL A 39 9.42 4.56 -1.32
CA VAL A 39 9.26 3.39 -2.19
C VAL A 39 10.09 3.59 -3.45
N SER A 40 11.05 2.71 -3.67
CA SER A 40 11.94 2.80 -4.83
C SER A 40 11.21 2.50 -6.16
N PRO A 41 11.72 2.99 -7.30
CA PRO A 41 11.12 2.69 -8.61
C PRO A 41 11.02 1.19 -8.92
N THR A 42 11.99 0.41 -8.45
CA THR A 42 11.98 -1.05 -8.62
C THR A 42 10.85 -1.68 -7.80
N GLU A 43 10.67 -1.26 -6.55
CA GLU A 43 9.57 -1.73 -5.69
C GLU A 43 8.22 -1.34 -6.28
N MET A 44 8.05 -0.11 -6.76
CA MET A 44 6.81 0.33 -7.42
C MET A 44 6.45 -0.58 -8.60
N LYS A 45 7.41 -0.91 -9.46
CA LYS A 45 7.17 -1.82 -10.60
C LYS A 45 6.79 -3.23 -10.14
N ASN A 46 7.44 -3.74 -9.10
CA ASN A 46 7.12 -5.05 -8.53
C ASN A 46 5.71 -5.07 -7.94
N ILE A 47 5.31 -4.01 -7.24
CA ILE A 47 3.97 -3.84 -6.68
C ILE A 47 2.93 -3.79 -7.80
N VAL A 48 3.15 -3.00 -8.85
CA VAL A 48 2.26 -2.92 -10.01
C VAL A 48 2.12 -4.27 -10.70
N ALA A 49 3.22 -4.98 -10.92
CA ALA A 49 3.22 -6.30 -11.54
C ALA A 49 2.45 -7.31 -10.67
N ALA A 50 2.65 -7.29 -9.36
CA ALA A 50 1.91 -8.14 -8.43
C ALA A 50 0.39 -7.84 -8.45
N LEU A 51 0.01 -6.56 -8.47
CA LEU A 51 -1.39 -6.14 -8.55
C LEU A 51 -2.02 -6.42 -9.92
N ALA A 52 -1.23 -6.61 -10.97
CA ALA A 52 -1.70 -7.07 -12.27
C ALA A 52 -2.01 -8.58 -12.30
N GLY A 53 -1.56 -9.34 -11.30
CA GLY A 53 -1.82 -10.77 -11.17
C GLY A 53 -0.86 -11.66 -11.96
N GLY A 54 -1.22 -12.95 -12.07
CA GLY A 54 -0.42 -13.96 -12.75
C GLY A 54 0.85 -14.34 -11.99
N LYS A 55 1.92 -14.65 -12.73
CA LYS A 55 3.18 -15.15 -12.15
C LYS A 55 3.79 -14.24 -11.08
N ALA A 56 3.67 -12.93 -11.25
CA ALA A 56 4.20 -11.97 -10.27
C ALA A 56 3.46 -12.03 -8.92
N ALA A 57 2.14 -12.26 -8.95
CA ALA A 57 1.37 -12.48 -7.73
C ALA A 57 1.69 -13.83 -7.08
N ASP A 58 1.99 -14.86 -7.87
CA ASP A 58 2.41 -16.17 -7.35
C ASP A 58 3.79 -16.09 -6.67
N GLU A 59 4.71 -15.32 -7.26
CA GLU A 59 6.05 -15.09 -6.71
C GLU A 59 6.03 -14.34 -5.38
N LEU A 60 5.03 -13.49 -5.11
CA LEU A 60 4.88 -12.80 -3.83
C LEU A 60 4.75 -13.77 -2.64
N TRP A 61 4.11 -14.93 -2.84
CA TRP A 61 3.93 -15.91 -1.77
C TRP A 61 5.26 -16.54 -1.33
N GLN A 62 6.22 -16.65 -2.24
CA GLN A 62 7.55 -17.22 -1.97
C GLN A 62 8.58 -16.15 -1.59
N ASN A 63 8.62 -15.06 -2.35
CA ASN A 63 9.64 -14.01 -2.25
C ASN A 63 9.24 -12.87 -1.33
N GLY A 64 7.96 -12.78 -0.94
CA GLY A 64 7.41 -11.62 -0.23
C GLY A 64 7.33 -10.39 -1.12
N ILE A 65 6.88 -9.29 -0.50
CA ILE A 65 6.80 -7.97 -1.13
C ILE A 65 7.82 -7.03 -0.48
N HIS A 66 8.51 -6.23 -1.29
CA HIS A 66 9.48 -5.25 -0.79
C HIS A 66 8.86 -3.85 -0.84
N VAL A 67 8.88 -3.16 0.30
CA VAL A 67 8.37 -1.81 0.44
C VAL A 67 9.35 -1.02 1.29
N ALA A 68 9.83 0.11 0.77
CA ALA A 68 10.76 1.00 1.46
C ALA A 68 12.05 0.31 1.97
N GLY A 69 12.58 -0.64 1.17
CA GLY A 69 13.78 -1.41 1.50
C GLY A 69 13.54 -2.59 2.44
N GLU A 70 12.31 -2.80 2.90
CA GLU A 70 11.96 -3.90 3.81
C GLU A 70 11.14 -4.99 3.12
N ARG A 71 11.41 -6.24 3.48
CA ARG A 71 10.66 -7.40 2.99
C ARG A 71 9.51 -7.75 3.94
N TYR A 72 8.31 -7.85 3.39
CA TYR A 72 7.11 -8.31 4.07
C TYR A 72 6.65 -9.65 3.49
N VAL A 73 6.24 -10.56 4.38
CA VAL A 73 5.66 -11.85 3.98
C VAL A 73 4.19 -11.63 3.63
N VAL A 74 3.83 -11.90 2.39
CA VAL A 74 2.45 -11.80 1.91
C VAL A 74 1.62 -12.94 2.51
N PHE A 75 0.47 -12.60 3.09
CA PHE A 75 -0.44 -13.58 3.69
C PHE A 75 -1.84 -13.54 3.09
N LYS A 76 -2.17 -12.47 2.36
CA LYS A 76 -3.45 -12.33 1.66
C LYS A 76 -3.25 -11.51 0.39
N VAL A 77 -3.80 -12.00 -0.71
CA VAL A 77 -3.91 -11.29 -1.99
C VAL A 77 -5.35 -11.45 -2.45
N GLU A 78 -6.04 -10.35 -2.68
CA GLU A 78 -7.47 -10.33 -3.04
C GLU A 78 -7.71 -9.28 -4.12
N GLY A 79 -7.65 -9.71 -5.39
CA GLY A 79 -7.91 -8.84 -6.54
C GLY A 79 -6.99 -7.63 -6.58
N ARG A 80 -7.50 -6.48 -6.09
CA ARG A 80 -6.80 -5.19 -6.06
C ARG A 80 -5.96 -4.95 -4.80
N SER A 81 -5.99 -5.88 -3.85
CA SER A 81 -5.42 -5.68 -2.51
C SER A 81 -4.39 -6.74 -2.15
N ILE A 82 -3.27 -6.31 -1.57
CA ILE A 82 -2.18 -7.17 -1.10
C ILE A 82 -1.88 -6.81 0.35
N TYR A 83 -1.77 -7.84 1.19
CA TYR A 83 -1.50 -7.70 2.60
C TYR A 83 -0.22 -8.45 2.96
N GLY A 84 0.74 -7.70 3.49
CA GLY A 84 2.04 -8.21 3.94
C GLY A 84 2.24 -7.99 5.44
N ARG A 85 3.03 -8.85 6.07
CA ARG A 85 3.43 -8.69 7.48
C ARG A 85 4.91 -8.93 7.66
N LYS A 86 5.50 -8.26 8.65
CA LYS A 86 6.88 -8.44 9.10
C LYS A 86 6.87 -8.40 10.63
N GLY A 87 6.90 -9.58 11.26
CA GLY A 87 6.77 -9.68 12.71
C GLY A 87 5.43 -9.13 13.19
N LYS A 88 5.45 -8.04 13.96
CA LYS A 88 4.27 -7.34 14.48
C LYS A 88 3.81 -6.17 13.60
N GLU A 89 4.61 -5.78 12.63
CA GLU A 89 4.31 -4.72 11.68
C GLU A 89 3.72 -5.32 10.39
N GLY A 90 3.15 -4.48 9.55
CA GLY A 90 2.74 -4.92 8.22
C GLY A 90 2.41 -3.81 7.26
N VAL A 91 2.08 -4.24 6.05
CA VAL A 91 1.76 -3.36 4.93
C VAL A 91 0.44 -3.78 4.31
N VAL A 92 -0.34 -2.77 3.93
CA VAL A 92 -1.57 -2.91 3.16
C VAL A 92 -1.39 -2.11 1.89
N ILE A 93 -1.55 -2.79 0.75
CA ILE A 93 -1.41 -2.19 -0.57
C ILE A 93 -2.71 -2.38 -1.30
N VAL A 94 -3.32 -1.29 -1.78
CA VAL A 94 -4.60 -1.33 -2.50
C VAL A 94 -4.49 -0.51 -3.77
N LYS A 95 -4.88 -1.11 -4.90
CA LYS A 95 -4.94 -0.45 -6.20
C LYS A 95 -6.29 0.23 -6.42
N THR A 96 -6.27 1.49 -6.85
CA THR A 96 -7.43 2.27 -7.32
C THR A 96 -7.43 2.34 -8.86
N THR A 97 -8.24 3.21 -9.46
CA THR A 97 -8.32 3.35 -10.93
C THR A 97 -7.01 3.89 -11.52
N GLN A 98 -6.40 4.87 -10.85
CA GLN A 98 -5.24 5.64 -11.31
C GLN A 98 -4.11 5.69 -10.29
N ALA A 99 -4.32 5.26 -9.05
CA ALA A 99 -3.33 5.23 -7.99
C ALA A 99 -3.19 3.86 -7.33
N ILE A 100 -2.15 3.72 -6.51
CA ILE A 100 -1.93 2.61 -5.59
C ILE A 100 -1.61 3.25 -4.24
N ILE A 101 -2.36 2.84 -3.23
CA ILE A 101 -2.16 3.23 -1.85
C ILE A 101 -1.28 2.16 -1.19
N ILE A 102 -0.19 2.59 -0.57
CA ILE A 102 0.74 1.74 0.18
C ILE A 102 0.74 2.27 1.60
N SER A 103 0.22 1.50 2.54
CA SER A 103 0.16 1.87 3.95
C SER A 103 0.94 0.88 4.79
N HIS A 104 1.73 1.39 5.71
CA HIS A 104 2.40 0.63 6.76
C HIS A 104 1.67 0.86 8.07
N TYR A 105 1.60 -0.18 8.90
CA TYR A 105 1.14 -0.09 10.28
C TYR A 105 2.19 -0.69 11.21
N GLY A 106 2.48 0.02 12.30
CA GLY A 106 3.46 -0.40 13.29
C GLY A 106 2.94 -1.45 14.27
N GLU A 107 3.80 -1.87 15.21
CA GLU A 107 3.52 -2.97 16.15
C GLU A 107 2.32 -2.74 17.09
N ASN A 108 1.94 -1.48 17.29
CA ASN A 108 0.85 -1.08 18.18
C ASN A 108 -0.51 -1.10 17.49
N THR A 109 -0.54 -1.35 16.18
CA THR A 109 -1.75 -1.28 15.37
C THR A 109 -2.12 -2.67 14.85
N GLN A 110 -3.42 -2.97 14.86
CA GLN A 110 -3.92 -4.23 14.33
C GLN A 110 -4.11 -4.15 12.81
N ALA A 111 -3.81 -5.25 12.14
CA ALA A 111 -3.94 -5.36 10.68
C ALA A 111 -5.38 -5.12 10.17
N GLY A 112 -6.41 -5.48 10.96
CA GLY A 112 -7.82 -5.34 10.56
C GLY A 112 -8.26 -3.89 10.38
N PRO A 113 -8.15 -3.03 11.42
CA PRO A 113 -8.41 -1.60 11.30
C PRO A 113 -7.57 -0.91 10.22
N ALA A 114 -6.26 -1.19 10.16
CA ALA A 114 -5.37 -0.64 9.14
C ALA A 114 -5.84 -1.00 7.72
N ALA A 115 -6.20 -2.26 7.49
CA ALA A 115 -6.76 -2.72 6.23
C ALA A 115 -8.04 -1.95 5.86
N LYS A 116 -8.96 -1.82 6.82
CA LYS A 116 -10.23 -1.15 6.59
C LYS A 116 -10.05 0.30 6.19
N THR A 117 -9.22 1.05 6.90
CA THR A 117 -8.97 2.48 6.60
C THR A 117 -8.40 2.67 5.19
N VAL A 118 -7.50 1.79 4.76
CA VAL A 118 -6.90 1.85 3.41
C VAL A 118 -7.91 1.47 2.32
N GLU A 119 -8.73 0.44 2.54
CA GLU A 119 -9.78 0.03 1.59
C GLU A 119 -10.88 1.10 1.48
N ASP A 120 -11.32 1.69 2.59
CA ASP A 120 -12.31 2.77 2.61
C ASP A 120 -11.81 3.99 1.82
N LEU A 121 -10.53 4.35 1.97
CA LEU A 121 -9.90 5.42 1.18
C LEU A 121 -9.78 5.02 -0.30
N ALA A 122 -9.43 3.78 -0.60
CA ALA A 122 -9.34 3.28 -1.97
C ALA A 122 -10.70 3.34 -2.67
N ASP A 123 -11.77 2.89 -2.03
CA ASP A 123 -13.14 2.96 -2.55
C ASP A 123 -13.59 4.40 -2.76
N TYR A 124 -13.23 5.31 -1.84
CA TYR A 124 -13.48 6.73 -2.02
C TYR A 124 -12.80 7.30 -3.27
N LEU A 125 -11.51 6.99 -3.48
CA LEU A 125 -10.76 7.44 -4.67
C LEU A 125 -11.33 6.86 -5.96
N ILE A 126 -11.70 5.56 -5.96
CA ILE A 126 -12.32 4.90 -7.12
C ILE A 126 -13.64 5.55 -7.49
N ASN A 127 -14.48 5.88 -6.49
CA ASN A 127 -15.76 6.56 -6.72
C ASN A 127 -15.59 7.97 -7.30
N LEU A 128 -14.44 8.61 -7.06
CA LEU A 128 -14.06 9.89 -7.68
C LEU A 128 -13.41 9.73 -9.07
N GLY A 129 -13.19 8.50 -9.54
CA GLY A 129 -12.53 8.20 -10.82
C GLY A 129 -10.99 8.11 -10.75
N TYR A 130 -10.42 8.05 -9.55
CA TYR A 130 -8.99 7.93 -9.28
C TYR A 130 -8.59 6.52 -8.85
#